data_AF-A0A136PU26-F1
#
_entry.id   AF-A0A136PU26-F1
#
_cell.length_a   1.000
_cell.length_b   1.000
_cell.length_c   1.000
_cell.angle_alpha   90.00
_cell.angle_beta   90.00
_cell.angle_gamma   90.00
#
_symmetry.space_group_name_H-M   'P 1'
#
loop_
_entity.id
_entity.type
_entity.pdbx_description
1 polymer ?
#
loop_
_entity_poly.entity_id
_entity_poly.type
_entity_poly.pdbx_seq_one_letter_code
_entity_poly.pdbx_strand_id
1 'polypeptide(L)'
;MVIRRVLAPRIDFGALRRELGLPEEFPSAAQREADEAAAAPLPTGIDDRTDVPFVTLDPVGSRDLDQAMHLSRRPGGGYRVRYAIADVAAHVRPGGALEEETWRRGQTVYLPDGNVPLHPHTLSEGAASLLPDVDRAAVVWTIDLDADGGTVAVELARARVRSRAQLDYPGVQAAADAGRLPEPIALLPELGTLLTARGLRRGAINLPLPEQDVEPDGDGWRLVLRAPVPMEEHNAQISLLTGMAAAEVMLAGRIGLVRTMPPPRPEAVQRLRAAAAPLGVAWPEGTAVGEVLAGLDPAQPRAAAFIDQAAELMRGAAYTAFDGERPEQPEHGGVAAAYAHVTAPLRRLADRYATEVCLALHAGRPVPDHVRAALPRLPEVMASTDRAAGAASRGAIELAEAVLLEHRVGETFDAAVLDVTAPSNGRPGRRPGGTVALDDPPVRARCTGELPLGDRIRVRLVTADPTTRTTLFTHP
;
A
#
# COMPACT_ATOMS: atom_id res chain seq x y z
N MET A 1 12.83 -5.60 10.90
CA MET A 1 14.23 -5.94 11.23
C MET A 1 14.95 -6.32 9.94
N VAL A 2 16.08 -5.69 9.60
CA VAL A 2 16.83 -6.02 8.37
C VAL A 2 17.48 -7.39 8.55
N ILE A 3 17.14 -8.35 7.69
CA ILE A 3 17.58 -9.74 7.85
C ILE A 3 18.98 -9.96 7.24
N ARG A 4 19.35 -9.30 6.12
CA ARG A 4 20.66 -9.41 5.43
C ARG A 4 21.03 -8.14 4.62
N ARG A 5 22.31 -7.97 4.22
CA ARG A 5 22.86 -6.79 3.50
C ARG A 5 23.83 -7.18 2.38
N VAL A 6 23.71 -6.60 1.19
CA VAL A 6 24.67 -6.73 0.06
C VAL A 6 24.76 -5.43 -0.74
N LEU A 7 25.97 -4.97 -1.08
CA LEU A 7 26.26 -3.67 -1.72
C LEU A 7 26.27 -3.72 -3.25
N ALA A 8 25.57 -2.78 -3.89
CA ALA A 8 25.55 -2.49 -5.32
C ALA A 8 26.31 -1.17 -5.60
N PRO A 9 27.16 -1.09 -6.65
CA PRO A 9 27.73 0.18 -7.12
C PRO A 9 26.64 1.16 -7.59
N ARG A 10 27.03 2.42 -7.88
CA ARG A 10 26.12 3.53 -8.23
C ARG A 10 25.07 3.13 -9.29
N ILE A 11 23.80 3.14 -8.90
CA ILE A 11 22.64 2.93 -9.78
C ILE A 11 22.08 4.31 -10.18
N ASP A 12 21.81 4.51 -11.47
CA ASP A 12 21.08 5.69 -11.98
C ASP A 12 19.61 5.35 -12.25
N PHE A 13 18.73 5.76 -11.34
CA PHE A 13 17.28 5.61 -11.53
C PHE A 13 16.68 6.69 -12.45
N GLY A 14 17.43 7.73 -12.85
CA GLY A 14 17.00 8.74 -13.80
C GLY A 14 16.73 8.19 -15.20
N ALA A 15 17.50 7.18 -15.64
CA ALA A 15 17.20 6.46 -16.88
C ALA A 15 15.84 5.75 -16.83
N LEU A 16 15.54 5.08 -15.71
CA LEU A 16 14.25 4.41 -15.48
C LEU A 16 13.08 5.40 -15.48
N ARG A 17 13.23 6.55 -14.81
CA ARG A 17 12.22 7.62 -14.82
C ARG A 17 11.89 8.08 -16.24
N ARG A 18 12.92 8.35 -17.05
CA ARG A 18 12.77 8.80 -18.44
C ARG A 18 12.13 7.73 -19.33
N GLU A 19 12.53 6.47 -19.19
CA GLU A 19 11.93 5.35 -19.92
C GLU A 19 10.42 5.23 -19.64
N LEU A 20 10.03 5.39 -18.38
CA LEU A 20 8.64 5.32 -17.94
C LEU A 20 7.86 6.62 -18.18
N GLY A 21 8.50 7.68 -18.69
CA GLY A 21 7.88 8.98 -18.93
C GLY A 21 7.39 9.66 -17.65
N LEU A 22 8.06 9.42 -16.51
CA LEU A 22 7.68 10.04 -15.24
C LEU A 22 8.06 11.54 -15.24
N PRO A 23 7.13 12.45 -14.90
CA PRO A 23 7.38 13.89 -14.96
C PRO A 23 8.27 14.36 -13.81
N GLU A 24 9.48 14.83 -14.12
CA GLU A 24 10.45 15.27 -13.10
C GLU A 24 10.07 16.62 -12.47
N GLU A 25 9.58 17.56 -13.26
CA GLU A 25 9.26 18.92 -12.81
C GLU A 25 7.75 19.22 -12.89
N PHE A 26 7.30 20.16 -12.06
CA PHE A 26 5.96 20.73 -12.17
C PHE A 26 5.96 21.88 -13.17
N PRO A 27 4.95 21.99 -14.06
CA PRO A 27 4.76 23.18 -14.86
C PRO A 27 4.72 24.44 -13.98
N SER A 28 5.34 25.53 -14.43
CA SER A 28 5.47 26.76 -13.61
C SER A 28 4.14 27.30 -13.08
N ALA A 29 3.04 27.12 -13.82
CA ALA A 29 1.71 27.52 -13.37
C ALA A 29 1.19 26.66 -12.20
N ALA A 30 1.41 25.34 -12.26
CA ALA A 30 1.05 24.43 -11.16
C ALA A 30 1.89 24.70 -9.91
N GLN A 31 3.19 24.94 -10.08
CA GLN A 31 4.08 25.29 -8.96
C GLN A 31 3.66 26.61 -8.28
N ARG A 32 3.35 27.65 -9.08
CA ARG A 32 2.86 28.92 -8.52
C ARG A 32 1.57 28.76 -7.73
N GLU A 33 0.58 28.04 -8.27
CA GLU A 33 -0.67 27.77 -7.54
C GLU A 33 -0.42 27.01 -6.23
N ALA A 34 0.53 26.07 -6.23
CA ALA A 34 0.90 25.34 -5.02
C ALA A 34 1.57 26.25 -3.97
N ASP A 35 2.48 27.13 -4.38
CA ASP A 35 3.18 28.05 -3.48
C ASP A 35 2.22 29.10 -2.90
N GLU A 36 1.29 29.61 -3.71
CA GLU A 36 0.21 30.49 -3.25
C GLU A 36 -0.71 29.78 -2.24
N ALA A 37 -1.10 28.54 -2.52
CA ALA A 37 -1.92 27.73 -1.61
C ALA A 37 -1.17 27.35 -0.32
N ALA A 38 0.16 27.18 -0.38
CA ALA A 38 0.99 26.91 0.79
C ALA A 38 1.13 28.14 1.71
N ALA A 39 1.13 29.34 1.12
CA ALA A 39 1.21 30.61 1.85
C ALA A 39 -0.15 31.10 2.38
N ALA A 40 -1.26 30.53 1.87
CA ALA A 40 -2.60 30.92 2.28
C ALA A 40 -2.88 30.54 3.76
N PRO A 41 -3.66 31.36 4.49
CA PRO A 41 -4.10 30.98 5.82
C PRO A 41 -5.02 29.76 5.76
N LEU A 42 -5.05 28.99 6.85
CA LEU A 42 -5.99 27.86 6.96
C LEU A 42 -7.44 28.32 6.78
N PRO A 43 -8.33 27.47 6.24
CA PRO A 43 -9.74 27.78 6.11
C PRO A 43 -10.35 28.21 7.46
N THR A 44 -11.21 29.23 7.40
CA THR A 44 -11.96 29.70 8.58
C THR A 44 -13.31 28.99 8.67
N GLY A 45 -13.90 28.92 9.87
CA GLY A 45 -15.21 28.30 10.08
C GLY A 45 -15.22 26.77 10.05
N ILE A 46 -14.04 26.13 10.05
CA ILE A 46 -13.88 24.68 10.29
C ILE A 46 -13.76 24.40 11.79
N ASP A 47 -14.03 23.15 12.20
CA ASP A 47 -13.90 22.74 13.60
C ASP A 47 -12.48 22.95 14.12
N ASP A 48 -12.33 23.26 15.40
CA ASP A 48 -11.03 23.21 16.06
C ASP A 48 -10.88 21.89 16.81
N ARG A 49 -9.93 21.07 16.37
CA ARG A 49 -9.55 19.78 16.99
C ARG A 49 -8.09 19.77 17.41
N THR A 50 -7.50 20.95 17.60
CA THR A 50 -6.13 21.08 18.12
C THR A 50 -6.00 20.62 19.56
N ASP A 51 -7.10 20.37 20.28
CA ASP A 51 -7.14 19.77 21.61
C ASP A 51 -6.84 18.26 21.61
N VAL A 52 -7.19 17.55 20.52
CA VAL A 52 -6.95 16.11 20.38
C VAL A 52 -5.46 15.86 20.12
N PRO A 53 -4.78 15.02 20.92
CA PRO A 53 -3.34 14.80 20.80
C PRO A 53 -3.03 13.79 19.68
N PHE A 54 -3.32 14.16 18.43
CA PHE A 54 -3.00 13.34 17.26
C PHE A 54 -1.49 13.08 17.15
N VAL A 55 -1.12 11.91 16.63
CA VAL A 55 0.26 11.58 16.23
C VAL A 55 0.25 10.92 14.85
N THR A 56 1.30 11.12 14.06
CA THR A 56 1.50 10.37 12.81
C THR A 56 2.33 9.11 13.10
N LEU A 57 2.22 8.10 12.24
CA LEU A 57 2.97 6.86 12.34
C LEU A 57 3.28 6.33 10.94
N ASP A 58 4.54 6.44 10.53
CA ASP A 58 4.97 6.28 9.14
C ASP A 58 6.33 5.54 9.07
N PRO A 59 6.83 5.19 7.87
CA PRO A 59 8.22 4.79 7.70
C PRO A 59 9.21 5.86 8.18
N VAL A 60 10.43 5.43 8.53
CA VAL A 60 11.50 6.35 8.94
C VAL A 60 11.79 7.33 7.80
N GLY A 61 11.78 8.62 8.12
CA GLY A 61 12.13 9.69 7.17
C GLY A 61 10.99 10.19 6.28
N SER A 62 9.78 9.62 6.39
CA SER A 62 8.61 10.12 5.66
C SER A 62 8.36 11.62 5.94
N ARG A 63 7.91 12.35 4.92
CA ARG A 63 7.61 13.78 5.01
C ARG A 63 6.21 14.14 4.51
N ASP A 64 5.63 13.29 3.68
CA ASP A 64 4.28 13.34 3.15
C ASP A 64 3.29 12.62 4.07
N LEU A 65 3.12 13.18 5.27
CA LEU A 65 2.33 12.58 6.34
C LEU A 65 0.84 12.81 6.08
N ASP A 66 0.20 11.84 5.44
CA ASP A 66 -1.22 11.85 5.11
C ASP A 66 -2.14 11.75 6.35
N GLN A 67 -1.66 11.06 7.39
CA GLN A 67 -2.49 10.45 8.42
C GLN A 67 -1.99 10.80 9.82
N ALA A 68 -2.90 11.18 10.71
CA ALA A 68 -2.63 11.28 12.13
C ALA A 68 -3.77 10.65 12.92
N MET A 69 -3.46 9.89 13.97
CA MET A 69 -4.45 9.13 14.73
C MET A 69 -4.43 9.44 16.22
N HIS A 70 -5.58 9.19 16.84
CA HIS A 70 -5.75 9.13 18.29
C HIS A 70 -6.79 8.07 18.62
N LEU A 71 -6.42 7.13 19.48
CA LEU A 71 -7.24 5.97 19.86
C LEU A 71 -7.62 6.08 21.34
N SER A 72 -8.91 5.93 21.64
CA SER A 72 -9.40 6.02 23.03
C SER A 72 -10.49 4.99 23.30
N ARG A 73 -10.72 4.63 24.56
CA ARG A 73 -11.91 3.87 24.96
C ARG A 73 -13.13 4.78 25.05
N ARG A 74 -14.31 4.24 24.79
CA ARG A 74 -15.58 4.97 24.94
C ARG A 74 -16.20 4.75 26.31
N PRO A 75 -16.90 5.76 26.87
CA PRO A 75 -17.78 5.54 28.01
C PRO A 75 -18.82 4.46 27.69
N GLY A 76 -18.94 3.45 28.55
CA GLY A 76 -19.86 2.32 28.31
C GLY A 76 -19.26 1.14 27.53
N GLY A 77 -17.99 1.21 27.12
CA GLY A 77 -17.27 0.13 26.44
C GLY A 77 -17.00 0.41 24.96
N GLY A 78 -16.10 -0.38 24.36
CA GLY A 78 -15.63 -0.20 22.99
C GLY A 78 -14.57 0.89 22.82
N TYR A 79 -14.37 1.31 21.57
CA TYR A 79 -13.25 2.16 21.17
C TYR A 79 -13.72 3.34 20.32
N ARG A 80 -12.96 4.42 20.34
CA ARG A 80 -13.11 5.57 19.44
C ARG A 80 -11.80 5.79 18.72
N VAL A 81 -11.86 5.66 17.39
CA VAL A 81 -10.79 5.99 16.46
C VAL A 81 -11.04 7.39 15.96
N ARG A 82 -10.13 8.33 16.24
CA ARG A 82 -10.08 9.62 15.55
C ARG A 82 -8.93 9.58 14.57
N TYR A 83 -9.21 9.77 13.30
CA TYR A 83 -8.24 9.67 12.23
C TYR A 83 -8.31 10.92 11.35
N ALA A 84 -7.33 11.78 11.50
CA ALA A 84 -7.17 12.99 10.73
C ALA A 84 -6.43 12.67 9.43
N ILE A 85 -7.06 12.99 8.30
CA ILE A 85 -6.50 12.85 6.96
C ILE A 85 -6.21 14.25 6.39
N ALA A 86 -5.04 14.48 5.82
CA ALA A 86 -4.68 15.76 5.21
C ALA A 86 -5.75 16.27 4.22
N ASP A 87 -6.25 17.50 4.40
CA ASP A 87 -7.30 18.06 3.54
C ASP A 87 -6.69 18.72 2.29
N VAL A 88 -6.27 17.89 1.33
CA VAL A 88 -5.69 18.35 0.06
C VAL A 88 -6.67 19.21 -0.75
N ALA A 89 -7.98 18.99 -0.60
CA ALA A 89 -9.00 19.80 -1.27
C ALA A 89 -9.02 21.25 -0.77
N ALA A 90 -8.49 21.54 0.43
CA ALA A 90 -8.29 22.91 0.91
C ALA A 90 -7.17 23.67 0.16
N HIS A 91 -6.24 22.95 -0.49
CA HIS A 91 -5.08 23.53 -1.17
C HIS A 91 -5.20 23.50 -2.69
N VAL A 92 -5.94 22.54 -3.27
CA VAL A 92 -6.05 22.38 -4.73
C VAL A 92 -7.37 22.92 -5.24
N ARG A 93 -7.32 24.03 -6.00
CA ARG A 93 -8.48 24.68 -6.60
C ARG A 93 -9.02 23.88 -7.81
N PRO A 94 -10.34 23.64 -7.90
CA PRO A 94 -10.96 23.05 -9.08
C PRO A 94 -10.71 23.87 -10.35
N GLY A 95 -10.34 23.20 -11.44
CA GLY A 95 -10.03 23.82 -12.73
C GLY A 95 -8.71 24.60 -12.79
N GLY A 96 -7.90 24.57 -11.73
CA GLY A 96 -6.57 25.19 -11.70
C GLY A 96 -5.50 24.38 -12.44
N ALA A 97 -4.35 25.02 -12.69
CA ALA A 97 -3.19 24.39 -13.31
C ALA A 97 -2.60 23.27 -12.44
N LEU A 98 -2.66 23.42 -11.11
CA LEU A 98 -2.23 22.39 -10.17
C LEU A 98 -3.14 21.16 -10.27
N GLU A 99 -4.46 21.34 -10.30
CA GLU A 99 -5.39 20.21 -10.45
C GLU A 99 -5.14 19.45 -11.75
N GLU A 100 -5.00 20.17 -12.87
CA GLU A 100 -4.70 19.57 -14.18
C GLU A 100 -3.43 18.70 -14.13
N GLU A 101 -2.40 19.17 -13.43
CA GLU A 101 -1.17 18.40 -13.24
C GLU A 101 -1.36 17.18 -12.33
N THR A 102 -2.14 17.29 -11.25
CA THR A 102 -2.45 16.12 -10.40
C THR A 102 -3.23 15.04 -11.16
N TRP A 103 -4.06 15.41 -12.14
CA TRP A 103 -4.73 14.44 -13.03
C TRP A 103 -3.76 13.71 -13.97
N ARG A 104 -2.71 14.39 -14.45
CA ARG A 104 -1.66 13.76 -15.25
C ARG A 104 -0.81 12.78 -14.42
N ARG A 105 -0.47 13.18 -13.19
CA ARG A 105 0.36 12.38 -12.28
C ARG A 105 -0.39 11.22 -11.64
N GLY A 106 -1.62 11.45 -11.19
CA GLY A 106 -2.56 10.51 -10.57
C GLY A 106 -2.15 9.93 -9.20
N GLN A 107 -0.86 9.64 -8.99
CA GLN A 107 -0.30 9.22 -7.70
C GLN A 107 1.20 9.56 -7.61
N THR A 108 1.74 9.55 -6.39
CA THR A 108 3.18 9.62 -6.18
C THR A 108 3.83 8.29 -6.59
N VAL A 109 4.92 8.36 -7.34
CA VAL A 109 5.75 7.20 -7.68
C VAL A 109 7.03 7.24 -6.84
N TYR A 110 7.24 6.23 -6.00
CA TYR A 110 8.43 6.11 -5.16
C TYR A 110 9.51 5.29 -5.88
N LEU A 111 10.73 5.79 -5.85
CA LEU A 111 11.95 5.13 -6.29
C LEU A 111 12.97 5.13 -5.14
N PRO A 112 14.01 4.29 -5.20
CA PRO A 112 15.00 4.19 -4.11
C PRO A 112 15.71 5.51 -3.79
N ASP A 113 15.92 6.37 -4.80
CA ASP A 113 16.61 7.67 -4.71
C ASP A 113 15.66 8.87 -4.59
N GLY A 114 14.37 8.65 -4.35
CA GLY A 114 13.42 9.72 -4.10
C GLY A 114 12.03 9.43 -4.65
N ASN A 115 11.22 10.46 -4.86
CA ASN A 115 9.87 10.31 -5.35
C ASN A 115 9.58 11.23 -6.55
N VAL A 116 8.57 10.85 -7.32
CA VAL A 116 7.91 11.71 -8.30
C VAL A 116 6.54 12.03 -7.70
N PRO A 117 6.40 13.16 -7.00
CA PRO A 117 5.25 13.37 -6.13
C PRO A 117 4.00 13.76 -6.92
N LEU A 118 2.82 13.41 -6.40
CA LEU A 118 1.53 13.83 -6.96
C LEU A 118 1.35 15.36 -6.87
N HIS A 119 1.79 15.95 -5.76
CA HIS A 119 1.73 17.39 -5.49
C HIS A 119 3.14 17.95 -5.28
N PRO A 120 3.40 19.24 -5.58
CA PRO A 120 4.68 19.86 -5.28
C PRO A 120 5.06 19.71 -3.80
N HIS A 121 6.36 19.56 -3.51
CA HIS A 121 6.86 19.37 -2.14
C HIS A 121 6.46 20.49 -1.18
N THR A 122 6.24 21.71 -1.67
CA THR A 122 5.73 22.84 -0.87
C THR A 122 4.36 22.55 -0.25
N LEU A 123 3.55 21.68 -0.88
CA LEU A 123 2.32 21.13 -0.34
C LEU A 123 2.52 19.76 0.31
N SER A 124 2.99 18.76 -0.47
CA SER A 124 2.99 17.35 -0.06
C SER A 124 3.87 17.07 1.14
N GLU A 125 5.02 17.74 1.26
CA GLU A 125 5.96 17.60 2.39
C GLU A 125 5.96 18.81 3.32
N GLY A 126 5.03 19.75 3.09
CA GLY A 126 4.98 21.06 3.73
C GLY A 126 3.60 21.43 4.25
N ALA A 127 2.89 22.28 3.50
CA ALA A 127 1.66 22.93 3.98
C ALA A 127 0.48 21.98 4.20
N ALA A 128 0.40 20.86 3.47
CA ALA A 128 -0.68 19.88 3.61
C ALA A 128 -0.29 18.67 4.48
N SER A 129 1.01 18.38 4.60
CA SER A 129 1.53 17.30 5.46
C SER A 129 1.23 17.57 6.94
N LEU A 130 0.79 16.53 7.66
CA LEU A 130 0.45 16.57 9.09
C LEU A 130 1.69 16.57 10.00
N LEU A 131 2.66 17.43 9.67
CA LEU A 131 3.91 17.63 10.41
C LEU A 131 3.64 17.98 11.89
N PRO A 132 4.54 17.59 12.82
CA PRO A 132 4.36 17.82 14.25
C PRO A 132 4.39 19.31 14.59
N ASP A 133 3.59 19.68 15.59
CA ASP A 133 3.51 21.00 16.22
C ASP A 133 3.10 22.17 15.30
N VAL A 134 2.51 21.88 14.14
CA VAL A 134 1.95 22.89 13.25
C VAL A 134 0.46 22.64 12.99
N ASP A 135 -0.32 23.72 12.96
CA ASP A 135 -1.74 23.64 12.60
C ASP A 135 -1.90 23.27 11.13
N ARG A 136 -2.81 22.33 10.86
CA ARG A 136 -3.12 21.82 9.53
C ARG A 136 -4.62 21.66 9.34
N ALA A 137 -5.08 21.83 8.10
CA ALA A 137 -6.43 21.45 7.71
C ALA A 137 -6.46 19.94 7.48
N ALA A 138 -7.43 19.28 8.10
CA ALA A 138 -7.65 17.85 7.97
C ALA A 138 -9.13 17.53 7.89
N VAL A 139 -9.43 16.39 7.28
CA VAL A 139 -10.72 15.72 7.40
C VAL A 139 -10.60 14.68 8.49
N VAL A 140 -11.31 14.88 9.60
CA VAL A 140 -11.28 14.00 10.77
C VAL A 140 -12.43 13.01 10.70
N TRP A 141 -12.07 11.74 10.57
CA TRP A 141 -12.98 10.60 10.73
C TRP A 141 -13.03 10.24 12.23
N THR A 142 -14.21 10.31 12.84
CA THR A 142 -14.45 9.77 14.18
C THR A 142 -15.29 8.51 14.04
N ILE A 143 -14.67 7.36 14.28
CA ILE A 143 -15.29 6.05 14.15
C ILE A 143 -15.42 5.43 15.53
N ASP A 144 -16.67 5.29 15.97
CA ASP A 144 -17.02 4.62 17.21
C ASP A 144 -17.21 3.13 16.96
N LEU A 145 -16.55 2.32 17.79
CA LEU A 145 -16.59 0.87 17.75
C LEU A 145 -17.23 0.32 19.02
N ASP A 146 -17.87 -0.84 18.91
CA ASP A 146 -18.24 -1.68 20.04
C ASP A 146 -17.03 -2.42 20.63
N ALA A 147 -17.24 -3.25 21.65
CA ALA A 147 -16.16 -4.01 22.29
C ALA A 147 -15.54 -5.08 21.38
N ASP A 148 -16.25 -5.53 20.35
CA ASP A 148 -15.84 -6.55 19.38
C ASP A 148 -15.25 -5.93 18.09
N GLY A 149 -15.06 -4.60 18.07
CA GLY A 149 -14.50 -3.86 16.95
C GLY A 149 -15.48 -3.66 15.78
N GLY A 150 -16.78 -3.86 16.01
CA GLY A 150 -17.84 -3.51 15.06
C GLY A 150 -18.10 -2.01 15.04
N THR A 151 -18.28 -1.42 13.84
CA THR A 151 -18.61 0.00 13.68
C THR A 151 -20.01 0.31 14.22
N VAL A 152 -20.10 1.28 15.12
CA VAL A 152 -21.33 1.77 15.75
C VAL A 152 -21.77 3.10 15.14
N ALA A 153 -20.82 4.03 14.92
CA ALA A 153 -21.10 5.32 14.33
C ALA A 153 -19.88 5.88 13.60
N VAL A 154 -20.13 6.70 12.59
CA VAL A 154 -19.12 7.40 11.80
C VAL A 154 -19.50 8.86 11.71
N GLU A 155 -18.63 9.73 12.21
CA GLU A 155 -18.71 11.19 12.04
C GLU A 155 -17.54 11.67 11.18
N LEU A 156 -17.82 12.66 10.33
CA LEU A 156 -16.84 13.19 9.39
C LEU A 156 -16.91 14.71 9.33
N ALA A 157 -15.82 15.39 9.67
CA ALA A 157 -15.77 16.84 9.66
C ALA A 157 -14.42 17.38 9.19
N ARG A 158 -14.44 18.55 8.56
CA ARG A 158 -13.22 19.34 8.36
C ARG A 158 -12.84 20.01 9.67
N ALA A 159 -11.56 19.92 10.03
CA ALA A 159 -11.04 20.50 11.25
C ALA A 159 -9.62 21.04 11.07
N ARG A 160 -9.29 22.02 11.90
CA ARG A 160 -7.91 22.37 12.22
C ARG A 160 -7.39 21.36 13.25
N VAL A 161 -6.28 20.71 12.94
CA VAL A 161 -5.60 19.74 13.81
C VAL A 161 -4.15 20.16 14.04
N ARG A 162 -3.52 19.62 15.08
CA ARG A 162 -2.07 19.76 15.31
C ARG A 162 -1.51 18.45 15.82
N SER A 163 -0.77 17.75 14.97
CA SER A 163 -0.03 16.55 15.37
C SER A 163 0.98 16.91 16.46
N ARG A 164 1.16 16.03 17.44
CA ARG A 164 2.06 16.21 18.59
C ARG A 164 3.41 15.54 18.40
N ALA A 165 3.46 14.53 17.52
CA ALA A 165 4.66 13.77 17.26
C ALA A 165 4.58 13.14 15.88
N GLN A 166 5.74 13.06 15.23
CA GLN A 166 5.97 12.21 14.09
C GLN A 166 6.63 10.93 14.60
N LEU A 167 5.93 9.80 14.55
CA LEU A 167 6.43 8.51 15.01
C LEU A 167 6.84 7.63 13.82
N ASP A 168 7.76 6.71 14.05
CA ASP A 168 8.18 5.70 13.08
C ASP A 168 7.89 4.27 13.53
N TYR A 169 7.65 3.37 12.58
CA TYR A 169 7.30 1.98 12.89
C TYR A 169 8.33 1.25 13.78
N PRO A 170 9.65 1.29 13.50
CA PRO A 170 10.64 0.66 14.39
C PRO A 170 10.60 1.21 15.82
N GLY A 171 10.50 2.53 15.99
CA GLY A 171 10.44 3.20 17.28
C GLY A 171 9.19 2.82 18.06
N VAL A 172 8.02 2.82 17.42
CA VAL A 172 6.76 2.43 18.06
C VAL A 172 6.73 0.94 18.41
N GLN A 173 7.29 0.07 17.56
CA GLN A 173 7.43 -1.35 17.88
C GLN A 173 8.29 -1.55 19.13
N ALA A 174 9.46 -0.90 19.20
CA ALA A 174 10.33 -0.98 20.38
C ALA A 174 9.67 -0.41 21.65
N ALA A 175 8.86 0.65 21.51
CA ALA A 175 8.07 1.19 22.61
C ALA A 175 6.97 0.21 23.07
N ALA A 176 6.31 -0.49 22.15
CA ALA A 176 5.34 -1.55 22.45
C ALA A 176 5.99 -2.71 23.20
N ASP A 177 7.12 -3.20 22.71
CA ASP A 177 7.87 -4.31 23.32
C ASP A 177 8.33 -3.96 24.76
N ALA A 178 8.60 -2.69 25.02
CA ALA A 178 8.96 -2.18 26.34
C ALA A 178 7.76 -1.79 27.23
N GLY A 179 6.52 -1.89 26.74
CA GLY A 179 5.32 -1.47 27.47
C GLY A 179 5.23 0.05 27.70
N ARG A 180 5.79 0.86 26.79
CA ARG A 180 5.89 2.33 26.88
C ARG A 180 5.30 3.05 25.67
N LEU A 181 4.24 2.51 25.07
CA LEU A 181 3.55 3.19 23.97
C LEU A 181 3.04 4.57 24.41
N PRO A 182 3.16 5.60 23.57
CA PRO A 182 2.60 6.90 23.86
C PRO A 182 1.07 6.81 23.86
N GLU A 183 0.44 7.58 24.75
CA GLU A 183 -1.01 7.52 25.03
C GLU A 183 -1.90 7.55 23.77
N PRO A 184 -1.67 8.43 22.76
CA PRO A 184 -2.55 8.53 21.60
C PRO A 184 -2.68 7.24 20.77
N ILE A 185 -1.71 6.33 20.87
CA ILE A 185 -1.68 5.06 20.14
C ILE A 185 -1.50 3.86 21.07
N ALA A 186 -1.68 4.03 22.39
CA ALA A 186 -1.50 2.95 23.36
C ALA A 186 -2.44 1.76 23.11
N LEU A 187 -3.60 2.01 22.51
CA LEU A 187 -4.58 0.98 22.15
C LEU A 187 -4.34 0.34 20.77
N LEU A 188 -3.32 0.78 20.01
CA LEU A 188 -3.08 0.30 18.65
C LEU A 188 -2.84 -1.22 18.58
N PRO A 189 -2.05 -1.86 19.47
CA PRO A 189 -1.89 -3.32 19.43
C PRO A 189 -3.18 -4.09 19.71
N GLU A 190 -3.93 -3.66 20.72
CA GLU A 190 -5.20 -4.28 21.12
C GLU A 190 -6.24 -4.17 20.00
N LEU A 191 -6.43 -2.95 19.47
CA LEU A 191 -7.40 -2.69 18.42
C LEU A 191 -6.98 -3.32 17.09
N GLY A 192 -5.70 -3.25 16.73
CA GLY A 192 -5.17 -3.90 15.54
C GLY A 192 -5.38 -5.41 15.55
N THR A 193 -5.09 -6.08 16.67
CA THR A 193 -5.34 -7.52 16.85
C THR A 193 -6.83 -7.85 16.69
N LEU A 194 -7.70 -7.06 17.32
CA LEU A 194 -9.15 -7.25 17.25
C LEU A 194 -9.68 -7.10 15.82
N LEU A 195 -9.24 -6.07 15.10
CA LEU A 195 -9.65 -5.80 13.71
C LEU A 195 -9.10 -6.85 12.74
N THR A 196 -7.86 -7.31 12.92
CA THR A 196 -7.29 -8.43 12.15
C THR A 196 -8.11 -9.70 12.33
N ALA A 197 -8.43 -10.08 13.58
CA ALA A 197 -9.25 -11.25 13.87
C ALA A 197 -10.67 -11.14 13.27
N ARG A 198 -11.26 -9.93 13.30
CA ARG A 198 -12.55 -9.66 12.64
C ARG A 198 -12.45 -9.79 11.12
N GLY A 199 -11.37 -9.29 10.52
CA GLY A 199 -11.08 -9.43 9.10
C GLY A 199 -10.99 -10.90 8.68
N LEU A 200 -10.25 -11.71 9.42
CA LEU A 200 -10.13 -13.15 9.16
C LEU A 200 -11.48 -13.87 9.22
N ARG A 201 -12.31 -13.60 10.25
CA ARG A 201 -13.66 -14.17 10.35
C ARG A 201 -14.58 -13.78 9.19
N ARG A 202 -14.36 -12.61 8.59
CA ARG A 202 -15.07 -12.14 7.40
C ARG A 202 -14.56 -12.78 6.11
N GLY A 203 -13.38 -13.41 6.13
CA GLY A 203 -12.74 -14.03 4.99
C GLY A 203 -11.67 -13.16 4.31
N ALA A 204 -11.16 -12.13 5.00
CA ALA A 204 -10.08 -11.30 4.48
C ALA A 204 -8.81 -12.14 4.24
N ILE A 205 -8.06 -11.79 3.20
CA ILE A 205 -6.83 -12.43 2.81
C ILE A 205 -5.70 -11.40 2.95
N ASN A 206 -4.80 -11.63 3.89
CA ASN A 206 -3.53 -10.91 3.98
C ASN A 206 -2.40 -11.83 3.51
N LEU A 207 -1.53 -11.31 2.65
CA LEU A 207 -0.36 -12.05 2.18
C LEU A 207 0.86 -11.56 2.96
N PRO A 208 1.46 -12.38 3.84
CA PRO A 208 2.65 -11.99 4.59
C PRO A 208 3.90 -12.12 3.73
N LEU A 209 3.91 -11.51 2.53
CA LEU A 209 5.09 -11.53 1.66
C LEU A 209 6.10 -10.48 2.16
N PRO A 210 7.35 -10.88 2.41
CA PRO A 210 8.42 -9.92 2.64
C PRO A 210 8.57 -9.01 1.42
N GLU A 211 8.68 -7.71 1.66
CA GLU A 211 8.93 -6.73 0.61
C GLU A 211 10.42 -6.71 0.29
N GLN A 212 10.75 -6.73 -0.99
CA GLN A 212 12.11 -6.50 -1.45
C GLN A 212 12.26 -5.01 -1.72
N ASP A 213 13.25 -4.38 -1.12
CA ASP A 213 13.48 -2.94 -1.22
C ASP A 213 14.94 -2.65 -1.58
N VAL A 214 15.17 -1.48 -2.16
CA VAL A 214 16.51 -0.97 -2.50
C VAL A 214 16.79 0.24 -1.62
N GLU A 215 17.75 0.12 -0.72
CA GLU A 215 18.08 1.18 0.24
C GLU A 215 19.45 1.79 -0.08
N PRO A 216 19.68 3.09 0.22
CA PRO A 216 21.03 3.67 0.18
C PRO A 216 21.99 2.96 1.15
N ASP A 217 23.23 2.73 0.71
CA ASP A 217 24.31 2.17 1.54
C ASP A 217 25.66 2.82 1.19
N GLY A 218 26.06 3.84 1.97
CA GLY A 218 27.23 4.67 1.66
C GLY A 218 27.07 5.41 0.33
N ASP A 219 28.02 5.21 -0.59
CA ASP A 219 27.98 5.77 -1.95
C ASP A 219 27.22 4.88 -2.97
N GLY A 220 26.66 3.76 -2.50
CA GLY A 220 25.97 2.78 -3.33
C GLY A 220 24.57 2.45 -2.82
N TRP A 221 24.06 1.29 -3.24
CA TRP A 221 22.73 0.80 -2.92
C TRP A 221 22.79 -0.61 -2.35
N ARG A 222 21.75 -1.07 -1.68
CA ARG A 222 21.64 -2.47 -1.26
C ARG A 222 20.24 -3.00 -1.47
N LEU A 223 20.14 -4.30 -1.77
CA LEU A 223 18.87 -5.01 -1.68
C LEU A 223 18.64 -5.47 -0.25
N VAL A 224 17.44 -5.22 0.27
CA VAL A 224 16.98 -5.73 1.55
C VAL A 224 15.67 -6.47 1.37
N LEU A 225 15.49 -7.51 2.19
CA LEU A 225 14.20 -8.18 2.34
C LEU A 225 13.63 -7.76 3.70
N ARG A 226 12.53 -7.02 3.67
CA ARG A 226 11.88 -6.39 4.83
C ARG A 226 10.57 -7.09 5.10
N ALA A 227 10.46 -7.69 6.30
CA ALA A 227 9.17 -8.05 6.85
C ALA A 227 8.59 -6.82 7.60
N PRO A 228 7.31 -6.49 7.39
CA PRO A 228 6.65 -5.46 8.18
C PRO A 228 6.68 -5.84 9.67
N VAL A 229 6.75 -4.84 10.54
CA VAL A 229 6.64 -5.07 11.99
C VAL A 229 5.16 -5.14 12.39
N PRO A 230 4.79 -5.83 13.48
CA PRO A 230 3.39 -5.91 13.91
C PRO A 230 2.67 -4.56 14.01
N MET A 231 3.35 -3.49 14.42
CA MET A 231 2.74 -2.15 14.46
C MET A 231 2.36 -1.59 13.10
N GLU A 232 3.05 -1.97 12.03
CA GLU A 232 2.70 -1.58 10.66
C GLU A 232 1.39 -2.26 10.23
N GLU A 233 1.23 -3.54 10.56
CA GLU A 233 -0.01 -4.28 10.31
C GLU A 233 -1.18 -3.73 11.14
N HIS A 234 -0.95 -3.40 12.41
CA HIS A 234 -1.98 -2.78 13.26
C HIS A 234 -2.39 -1.40 12.76
N ASN A 235 -1.44 -0.56 12.31
CA ASN A 235 -1.75 0.73 11.72
C ASN A 235 -2.57 0.57 10.42
N ALA A 236 -2.22 -0.41 9.58
CA ALA A 236 -2.96 -0.70 8.37
C ALA A 236 -4.45 -1.01 8.65
N GLN A 237 -4.77 -1.65 9.78
CA GLN A 237 -6.17 -1.89 10.18
C GLN A 237 -6.97 -0.60 10.42
N ILE A 238 -6.35 0.48 10.89
CA ILE A 238 -7.02 1.78 11.08
C ILE A 238 -7.39 2.40 9.73
N SER A 239 -6.49 2.29 8.74
CA SER A 239 -6.78 2.71 7.36
C SER A 239 -7.86 1.84 6.72
N LEU A 240 -7.81 0.52 6.90
CA LEU A 240 -8.84 -0.41 6.40
C LEU A 240 -10.21 -0.11 7.00
N LEU A 241 -10.29 0.12 8.31
CA LEU A 241 -11.52 0.50 9.01
C LEU A 241 -12.13 1.77 8.39
N THR A 242 -11.31 2.80 8.21
CA THR A 242 -11.74 4.07 7.62
C THR A 242 -12.22 3.91 6.18
N GLY A 243 -11.51 3.12 5.38
CA GLY A 243 -11.89 2.85 3.99
C GLY A 243 -13.19 2.02 3.87
N MET A 244 -13.45 1.10 4.80
CA MET A 244 -14.75 0.39 4.85
C MET A 244 -15.89 1.34 5.22
N ALA A 245 -15.69 2.20 6.24
CA ALA A 245 -16.66 3.21 6.63
C ALA A 245 -16.99 4.18 5.47
N ALA A 246 -15.98 4.63 4.73
CA ALA A 246 -16.17 5.49 3.56
C ALA A 246 -16.97 4.81 2.45
N ALA A 247 -16.70 3.53 2.18
CA ALA A 247 -17.44 2.77 1.20
C ALA A 247 -18.92 2.63 1.59
N GLU A 248 -19.21 2.36 2.87
CA GLU A 248 -20.59 2.31 3.39
C GLU A 248 -21.33 3.64 3.18
N VAL A 249 -20.69 4.77 3.49
CA VAL A 249 -21.25 6.12 3.27
C VAL A 249 -21.61 6.32 1.79
N MET A 250 -20.67 6.05 0.88
CA MET A 250 -20.87 6.22 -0.56
C MET A 250 -21.94 5.29 -1.14
N LEU A 251 -21.95 4.01 -0.72
CA LEU A 251 -22.94 3.03 -1.18
C LEU A 251 -24.35 3.37 -0.69
N ALA A 252 -24.48 3.87 0.55
CA ALA A 252 -25.75 4.35 1.09
C ALA A 252 -26.23 5.61 0.33
N GLY A 253 -25.31 6.54 0.05
CA GLY A 253 -25.58 7.74 -0.73
C GLY A 253 -25.75 7.52 -2.24
N ARG A 254 -25.49 6.30 -2.73
CA ARG A 254 -25.62 5.90 -4.14
C ARG A 254 -24.75 6.72 -5.10
N ILE A 255 -23.65 7.26 -4.61
CA ILE A 255 -22.66 7.98 -5.42
C ILE A 255 -21.29 7.82 -4.78
N GLY A 256 -20.27 7.57 -5.58
CA GLY A 256 -18.90 7.54 -5.08
C GLY A 256 -17.92 6.74 -5.93
N LEU A 257 -16.79 6.41 -5.30
CA LEU A 257 -15.68 5.67 -5.87
C LEU A 257 -15.21 4.61 -4.88
N VAL A 258 -15.51 3.34 -5.16
CA VAL A 258 -15.06 2.21 -4.35
C VAL A 258 -13.88 1.50 -5.01
N ARG A 259 -13.05 0.82 -4.23
CA ARG A 259 -12.00 -0.07 -4.71
C ARG A 259 -12.54 -1.50 -4.65
N THR A 260 -12.95 -2.04 -5.80
CA THR A 260 -13.52 -3.38 -5.92
C THR A 260 -12.45 -4.38 -6.30
N MET A 261 -12.65 -5.64 -5.94
CA MET A 261 -11.86 -6.76 -6.44
C MET A 261 -12.75 -8.01 -6.40
N PRO A 262 -12.90 -8.74 -7.52
CA PRO A 262 -13.70 -9.97 -7.54
C PRO A 262 -13.24 -10.96 -6.47
N PRO A 263 -14.16 -11.79 -5.93
CA PRO A 263 -13.75 -12.88 -5.05
C PRO A 263 -12.85 -13.88 -5.79
N PRO A 264 -11.95 -14.58 -5.08
CA PRO A 264 -11.15 -15.62 -5.68
C PRO A 264 -12.03 -16.68 -6.38
N ARG A 265 -11.72 -17.00 -7.63
CA ARG A 265 -12.45 -18.04 -8.37
C ARG A 265 -12.34 -19.39 -7.65
N PRO A 266 -13.42 -20.18 -7.51
CA PRO A 266 -13.38 -21.47 -6.80
C PRO A 266 -12.30 -22.41 -7.32
N GLU A 267 -12.08 -22.46 -8.63
CA GLU A 267 -11.02 -23.27 -9.25
C GLU A 267 -9.61 -22.82 -8.82
N ALA A 268 -9.38 -21.53 -8.62
CA ALA A 268 -8.09 -21.02 -8.15
C ALA A 268 -7.84 -21.42 -6.69
N VAL A 269 -8.87 -21.37 -5.85
CA VAL A 269 -8.80 -21.85 -4.46
C VAL A 269 -8.56 -23.37 -4.41
N GLN A 270 -9.21 -24.13 -5.29
CA GLN A 270 -8.98 -25.59 -5.39
C GLN A 270 -7.55 -25.91 -5.83
N ARG A 271 -6.99 -25.18 -6.81
CA ARG A 271 -5.58 -25.33 -7.21
C ARG A 271 -4.62 -25.01 -6.07
N LEU A 272 -4.84 -23.90 -5.35
CA LEU A 272 -4.02 -23.55 -4.19
C LEU A 272 -4.12 -24.62 -3.11
N ARG A 273 -5.33 -25.13 -2.82
CA ARG A 273 -5.53 -26.23 -1.85
C ARG A 273 -4.79 -27.50 -2.26
N ALA A 274 -4.79 -27.85 -3.55
CA ALA A 274 -4.03 -29.00 -4.05
C ALA A 274 -2.51 -28.82 -3.89
N ALA A 275 -2.01 -27.59 -3.90
CA ALA A 275 -0.59 -27.28 -3.69
C ALA A 275 -0.17 -27.28 -2.21
N ALA A 276 -1.11 -27.23 -1.27
CA ALA A 276 -0.82 -27.14 0.16
C ALA A 276 -0.05 -28.37 0.69
N ALA A 277 -0.57 -29.58 0.44
CA ALA A 277 0.05 -30.80 0.94
C ALA A 277 1.46 -31.07 0.37
N PRO A 278 1.73 -30.91 -0.95
CA PRO A 278 3.09 -30.98 -1.50
C PRO A 278 4.07 -30.00 -0.85
N LEU A 279 3.60 -28.81 -0.47
CA LEU A 279 4.39 -27.79 0.21
C LEU A 279 4.42 -27.96 1.74
N GLY A 280 3.84 -29.04 2.27
CA GLY A 280 3.80 -29.28 3.72
C GLY A 280 2.94 -28.28 4.50
N VAL A 281 2.04 -27.56 3.83
CA VAL A 281 1.08 -26.65 4.45
C VAL A 281 -0.16 -27.44 4.84
N ALA A 282 -0.47 -27.43 6.14
CA ALA A 282 -1.71 -28.02 6.64
C ALA A 282 -2.89 -27.13 6.25
N TRP A 283 -3.87 -27.70 5.55
CA TRP A 283 -5.12 -27.00 5.23
C TRP A 283 -6.32 -27.85 5.66
N PRO A 284 -6.80 -27.68 6.91
CA PRO A 284 -7.96 -28.38 7.39
C PRO A 284 -9.21 -28.10 6.54
N GLU A 285 -10.15 -29.04 6.56
CA GLU A 285 -11.43 -28.86 5.89
C GLU A 285 -12.23 -27.73 6.56
N GLY A 286 -12.89 -26.89 5.76
CA GLY A 286 -13.64 -25.74 6.24
C GLY A 286 -12.82 -24.49 6.58
N THR A 287 -11.49 -24.58 6.71
CA THR A 287 -10.62 -23.42 6.97
C THR A 287 -10.53 -22.51 5.74
N ALA A 288 -10.71 -21.20 5.95
CA ALA A 288 -10.63 -20.19 4.91
C ALA A 288 -9.18 -19.95 4.46
N VAL A 289 -8.98 -19.44 3.23
CA VAL A 289 -7.65 -19.17 2.67
C VAL A 289 -6.84 -18.22 3.58
N GLY A 290 -7.48 -17.12 4.03
CA GLY A 290 -6.84 -16.13 4.89
C GLY A 290 -6.35 -16.69 6.22
N GLU A 291 -7.11 -17.62 6.83
CA GLU A 291 -6.73 -18.28 8.09
C GLU A 291 -5.52 -19.20 7.91
N VAL A 292 -5.44 -19.92 6.79
CA VAL A 292 -4.26 -20.74 6.48
C VAL A 292 -3.03 -19.87 6.32
N LEU A 293 -3.13 -18.80 5.52
CA LEU A 293 -2.01 -17.91 5.24
C LEU A 293 -1.52 -17.16 6.48
N ALA A 294 -2.41 -16.76 7.37
CA ALA A 294 -2.05 -16.07 8.62
C ALA A 294 -1.22 -16.93 9.57
N GLY A 295 -1.29 -18.27 9.45
CA GLY A 295 -0.49 -19.21 10.25
C GLY A 295 0.88 -19.54 9.64
N LEU A 296 1.23 -18.98 8.48
CA LEU A 296 2.47 -19.30 7.78
C LEU A 296 3.61 -18.37 8.14
N ASP A 297 4.81 -18.96 8.28
CA ASP A 297 6.05 -18.23 8.41
C ASP A 297 6.70 -18.03 7.02
N PRO A 298 6.72 -16.81 6.47
CA PRO A 298 7.28 -16.55 5.14
C PRO A 298 8.79 -16.75 5.07
N ALA A 299 9.50 -16.92 6.19
CA ALA A 299 10.91 -17.27 6.17
C ALA A 299 11.17 -18.73 5.73
N GLN A 300 10.15 -19.59 5.77
CA GLN A 300 10.28 -20.99 5.36
C GLN A 300 10.05 -21.12 3.84
N PRO A 301 10.97 -21.76 3.07
CA PRO A 301 10.87 -21.84 1.60
C PRO A 301 9.54 -22.36 1.07
N ARG A 302 8.99 -23.41 1.70
CA ARG A 302 7.72 -24.00 1.26
C ARG A 302 6.52 -23.11 1.58
N ALA A 303 6.54 -22.44 2.73
CA ALA A 303 5.51 -21.47 3.08
C ALA A 303 5.57 -20.26 2.16
N ALA A 304 6.76 -19.73 1.88
CA ALA A 304 6.96 -18.64 0.92
C ALA A 304 6.44 -19.00 -0.49
N ALA A 305 6.76 -20.20 -0.98
CA ALA A 305 6.25 -20.71 -2.25
C ALA A 305 4.71 -20.80 -2.25
N PHE A 306 4.12 -21.27 -1.15
CA PHE A 306 2.66 -21.33 -1.02
C PHE A 306 2.01 -19.95 -0.99
N ILE A 307 2.59 -18.98 -0.27
CA ILE A 307 2.11 -17.60 -0.22
C ILE A 307 2.23 -16.93 -1.61
N ASP A 308 3.31 -17.19 -2.34
CA ASP A 308 3.49 -16.69 -3.71
C ASP A 308 2.40 -17.21 -4.65
N GLN A 309 2.06 -18.51 -4.56
CA GLN A 309 0.91 -19.06 -5.28
C GLN A 309 -0.42 -18.45 -4.85
N ALA A 310 -0.57 -18.08 -3.58
CA ALA A 310 -1.78 -17.42 -3.08
C ALA A 310 -1.93 -15.98 -3.60
N ALA A 311 -0.84 -15.32 -4.01
CA ALA A 311 -0.89 -13.99 -4.62
C ALA A 311 -1.75 -13.94 -5.88
N GLU A 312 -1.91 -15.08 -6.58
CA GLU A 312 -2.81 -15.24 -7.71
C GLU A 312 -4.28 -14.92 -7.41
N LEU A 313 -4.69 -15.09 -6.14
CA LEU A 313 -6.05 -14.87 -5.67
C LEU A 313 -6.38 -13.38 -5.48
N MET A 314 -5.35 -12.53 -5.44
CA MET A 314 -5.46 -11.09 -5.15
C MET A 314 -5.42 -10.21 -6.41
N ARG A 315 -5.85 -10.75 -7.55
CA ARG A 315 -5.83 -10.07 -8.85
C ARG A 315 -7.18 -9.45 -9.19
N GLY A 316 -7.16 -8.37 -9.96
CA GLY A 316 -8.35 -7.71 -10.50
C GLY A 316 -8.90 -6.58 -9.64
N ALA A 317 -8.10 -6.04 -8.70
CA ALA A 317 -8.47 -4.85 -7.97
C ALA A 317 -8.56 -3.63 -8.91
N ALA A 318 -9.64 -2.87 -8.81
CA ALA A 318 -9.89 -1.69 -9.65
C ALA A 318 -10.68 -0.64 -8.89
N TYR A 319 -10.64 0.61 -9.38
CA TYR A 319 -11.58 1.63 -8.93
C TYR A 319 -12.89 1.51 -9.72
N THR A 320 -14.01 1.53 -9.01
CA THR A 320 -15.35 1.48 -9.60
C THR A 320 -16.12 2.73 -9.17
N ALA A 321 -16.32 3.63 -10.13
CA ALA A 321 -17.14 4.82 -9.95
C ALA A 321 -18.61 4.50 -10.17
N PHE A 322 -19.49 5.16 -9.42
CA PHE A 322 -20.93 5.02 -9.59
C PHE A 322 -21.66 6.31 -9.19
N ASP A 323 -22.81 6.55 -9.82
CA ASP A 323 -23.72 7.65 -9.54
C ASP A 323 -25.13 7.19 -9.91
N GLY A 324 -25.96 6.91 -8.90
CA GLY A 324 -27.28 6.29 -9.03
C GLY A 324 -27.26 4.80 -8.65
N GLU A 325 -26.99 3.91 -9.61
CA GLU A 325 -27.00 2.47 -9.32
C GLU A 325 -25.72 2.05 -8.59
N ARG A 326 -25.86 1.18 -7.59
CA ARG A 326 -24.70 0.63 -6.87
C ARG A 326 -24.00 -0.41 -7.77
N PRO A 327 -22.67 -0.56 -7.67
CA PRO A 327 -21.96 -1.65 -8.33
C PRO A 327 -22.57 -3.00 -7.95
N GLU A 328 -22.71 -3.92 -8.92
CA GLU A 328 -23.20 -5.27 -8.65
C GLU A 328 -22.29 -6.03 -7.67
N GLN A 329 -20.99 -5.76 -7.71
CA GLN A 329 -19.97 -6.33 -6.83
C GLN A 329 -19.16 -5.19 -6.18
N PRO A 330 -19.65 -4.59 -5.09
CA PRO A 330 -19.01 -3.44 -4.45
C PRO A 330 -17.84 -3.84 -3.53
N GLU A 331 -17.63 -5.14 -3.34
CA GLU A 331 -16.66 -5.69 -2.39
C GLU A 331 -15.25 -5.80 -2.97
N HIS A 332 -14.27 -5.81 -2.08
CA HIS A 332 -12.87 -6.12 -2.38
C HIS A 332 -12.51 -7.49 -1.83
N GLY A 333 -12.29 -8.50 -2.68
CA GLY A 333 -12.07 -9.90 -2.29
C GLY A 333 -10.96 -10.13 -1.25
N GLY A 334 -9.97 -9.25 -1.20
CA GLY A 334 -8.88 -9.30 -0.23
C GLY A 334 -9.24 -8.73 1.13
N VAL A 335 -10.09 -7.70 1.16
CA VAL A 335 -10.61 -7.10 2.40
C VAL A 335 -11.85 -7.87 2.87
N ALA A 336 -12.49 -8.61 1.97
CA ALA A 336 -13.79 -9.27 2.14
C ALA A 336 -14.89 -8.30 2.60
N ALA A 337 -14.87 -7.06 2.13
CA ALA A 337 -15.87 -6.03 2.43
C ALA A 337 -15.89 -4.97 1.32
N ALA A 338 -16.96 -4.16 1.30
CA ALA A 338 -16.93 -2.90 0.57
C ALA A 338 -15.81 -2.00 1.11
N TYR A 339 -15.04 -1.41 0.21
CA TYR A 339 -13.82 -0.69 0.57
C TYR A 339 -13.56 0.48 -0.38
N ALA A 340 -13.03 1.58 0.14
CA ALA A 340 -12.63 2.74 -0.62
C ALA A 340 -11.31 3.31 -0.10
N HIS A 341 -10.58 3.99 -0.99
CA HIS A 341 -9.39 4.73 -0.61
C HIS A 341 -9.76 6.18 -0.28
N VAL A 342 -9.50 6.60 0.96
CA VAL A 342 -9.78 7.94 1.49
C VAL A 342 -8.72 8.39 2.51
N THR A 343 -7.60 7.69 2.62
CA THR A 343 -6.65 7.86 3.72
C THR A 343 -5.29 8.34 3.25
N ALA A 344 -5.03 8.47 1.95
CA ALA A 344 -3.73 8.86 1.42
C ALA A 344 -3.79 9.94 0.30
N PRO A 345 -4.48 11.08 0.51
CA PRO A 345 -4.72 12.06 -0.55
C PRO A 345 -3.48 12.84 -1.01
N LEU A 346 -2.40 12.94 -0.23
CA LEU A 346 -1.16 13.59 -0.66
C LEU A 346 -0.48 12.83 -1.78
N ARG A 347 -0.66 11.50 -1.82
CA ARG A 347 -0.02 10.59 -2.79
C ARG A 347 -0.98 9.86 -3.72
N ARG A 348 -2.30 10.09 -3.62
CA ARG A 348 -3.30 9.39 -4.43
C ARG A 348 -4.48 10.28 -4.77
N LEU A 349 -4.72 10.50 -6.06
CA LEU A 349 -5.75 11.41 -6.56
C LEU A 349 -7.16 10.97 -6.15
N ALA A 350 -7.44 9.67 -6.19
CA ALA A 350 -8.75 9.10 -5.87
C ALA A 350 -9.26 9.49 -4.48
N ASP A 351 -8.38 9.48 -3.48
CA ASP A 351 -8.70 9.72 -2.08
C ASP A 351 -9.29 11.11 -1.86
N ARG A 352 -8.79 12.13 -2.59
CA ARG A 352 -9.34 13.50 -2.55
C ARG A 352 -10.82 13.50 -2.92
N TYR A 353 -11.19 12.90 -4.05
CA TYR A 353 -12.56 12.93 -4.55
C TYR A 353 -13.50 12.03 -3.72
N ALA A 354 -13.04 10.84 -3.32
CA ALA A 354 -13.82 9.96 -2.47
C ALA A 354 -14.12 10.61 -1.10
N THR A 355 -13.17 11.36 -0.54
CA THR A 355 -13.37 12.12 0.71
C THR A 355 -14.39 13.24 0.53
N GLU A 356 -14.35 14.00 -0.58
CA GLU A 356 -15.37 15.04 -0.86
C GLU A 356 -16.78 14.47 -0.97
N VAL A 357 -16.94 13.30 -1.60
CA VAL A 357 -18.23 12.61 -1.67
C VAL A 357 -18.72 12.26 -0.25
N CYS A 358 -17.85 11.68 0.58
CA CYS A 358 -18.21 11.31 1.95
C CYS A 358 -18.60 12.55 2.78
N LEU A 359 -17.86 13.66 2.66
CA LEU A 359 -18.16 14.92 3.35
C LEU A 359 -19.52 15.50 2.94
N ALA A 360 -19.85 15.47 1.65
CA ALA A 360 -21.14 15.96 1.16
C ALA A 360 -22.30 15.09 1.68
N LEU A 361 -22.17 13.76 1.55
CA LEU A 361 -23.18 12.80 1.99
C LEU A 361 -23.40 12.84 3.51
N HIS A 362 -22.32 12.89 4.30
CA HIS A 362 -22.40 12.99 5.76
C HIS A 362 -23.10 14.28 6.21
N ALA A 363 -22.85 15.40 5.52
CA ALA A 363 -23.51 16.68 5.79
C ALA A 363 -24.95 16.77 5.23
N GLY A 364 -25.47 15.73 4.58
CA GLY A 364 -26.78 15.76 3.91
C GLY A 364 -26.87 16.76 2.75
N ARG A 365 -25.72 17.09 2.13
CA ARG A 365 -25.62 18.05 1.02
C ARG A 365 -25.39 17.32 -0.31
N PRO A 366 -25.78 17.91 -1.46
CA PRO A 366 -25.41 17.39 -2.77
C PRO A 366 -23.89 17.31 -2.93
N VAL A 367 -23.42 16.24 -3.55
CA VAL A 367 -22.02 16.12 -4.00
C VAL A 367 -21.72 17.25 -5.00
N PRO A 368 -20.63 18.04 -4.82
CA PRO A 368 -20.29 19.13 -5.71
C PRO A 368 -20.15 18.70 -7.17
N ASP A 369 -20.60 19.53 -8.11
CA ASP A 369 -20.64 19.18 -9.54
C ASP A 369 -19.28 18.80 -10.11
N HIS A 370 -18.21 19.49 -9.72
CA HIS A 370 -16.84 19.18 -10.17
C HIS A 370 -16.35 17.82 -9.64
N VAL A 371 -16.79 17.40 -8.44
CA VAL A 371 -16.47 16.09 -7.85
C VAL A 371 -17.27 15.01 -8.58
N ARG A 372 -18.58 15.22 -8.77
CA ARG A 372 -19.44 14.30 -9.51
C ARG A 372 -18.93 14.07 -10.94
N ALA A 373 -18.52 15.14 -11.62
CA ALA A 373 -17.95 15.07 -12.98
C ALA A 373 -16.58 14.36 -13.03
N ALA A 374 -15.83 14.34 -11.93
CA ALA A 374 -14.55 13.65 -11.83
C ALA A 374 -14.69 12.13 -11.70
N LEU A 375 -15.74 11.64 -11.00
CA LEU A 375 -15.94 10.22 -10.71
C LEU A 375 -15.74 9.28 -11.91
N PRO A 376 -16.40 9.47 -13.07
CA PRO A 376 -16.24 8.54 -14.20
C PRO A 376 -14.84 8.52 -14.82
N ARG A 377 -14.01 9.55 -14.57
CA ARG A 377 -12.65 9.65 -15.11
C ARG A 377 -11.59 8.98 -14.22
N LEU A 378 -11.84 8.90 -12.92
CA LEU A 378 -10.88 8.40 -11.93
C LEU A 378 -10.42 6.96 -12.19
N PRO A 379 -11.29 6.00 -12.56
CA PRO A 379 -10.86 4.62 -12.79
C PRO A 379 -9.74 4.46 -13.82
N GLU A 380 -9.85 5.13 -14.97
CA GLU A 380 -8.86 5.05 -16.04
C GLU A 380 -7.52 5.66 -15.62
N VAL A 381 -7.58 6.85 -15.01
CA VAL A 381 -6.38 7.59 -14.54
C VAL A 381 -5.64 6.78 -13.49
N MET A 382 -6.35 6.27 -12.49
CA MET A 382 -5.74 5.47 -11.44
C MET A 382 -5.21 4.14 -11.98
N ALA A 383 -5.91 3.47 -12.90
CA ALA A 383 -5.40 2.23 -13.50
C ALA A 383 -4.13 2.46 -14.33
N SER A 384 -4.04 3.59 -15.03
CA SER A 384 -2.84 3.97 -15.79
C SER A 384 -1.64 4.22 -14.87
N THR A 385 -1.86 4.98 -13.81
CA THR A 385 -0.78 5.34 -12.89
C THR A 385 -0.39 4.19 -11.96
N ASP A 386 -1.32 3.29 -11.61
CA ASP A 386 -1.03 2.03 -10.90
C ASP A 386 -0.04 1.17 -11.72
N ARG A 387 -0.20 1.13 -13.06
CA ARG A 387 0.74 0.43 -13.95
C ARG A 387 2.12 1.09 -13.98
N ALA A 388 2.18 2.42 -14.07
CA ALA A 388 3.42 3.17 -14.10
C ALA A 388 4.20 3.04 -12.78
N ALA A 389 3.53 3.22 -11.64
CA ALA A 389 4.11 3.05 -10.30
C ALA A 389 4.63 1.61 -10.09
N GLY A 390 3.83 0.61 -10.47
CA GLY A 390 4.25 -0.78 -10.40
C GLY A 390 5.43 -1.10 -11.32
N ALA A 391 5.52 -0.48 -12.51
CA ALA A 391 6.66 -0.64 -13.41
C ALA A 391 7.93 0.02 -12.87
N ALA A 392 7.82 1.18 -12.22
CA ALA A 392 8.93 1.85 -11.56
C ALA A 392 9.48 1.03 -10.39
N SER A 393 8.62 0.56 -9.50
CA SER A 393 9.01 -0.27 -8.36
C SER A 393 9.70 -1.57 -8.82
N ARG A 394 9.09 -2.33 -9.74
CA ARG A 394 9.72 -3.54 -10.30
C ARG A 394 11.03 -3.24 -11.01
N GLY A 395 11.04 -2.22 -11.87
CA GLY A 395 12.22 -1.85 -12.64
C GLY A 395 13.41 -1.42 -11.79
N ALA A 396 13.15 -0.77 -10.65
CA ALA A 396 14.19 -0.39 -9.69
C ALA A 396 14.81 -1.60 -9.01
N ILE A 397 13.98 -2.58 -8.60
CA ILE A 397 14.45 -3.85 -8.03
C ILE A 397 15.24 -4.63 -9.08
N GLU A 398 14.68 -4.85 -10.27
CA GLU A 398 15.33 -5.60 -11.36
C GLU A 398 16.68 -4.98 -11.75
N LEU A 399 16.77 -3.65 -11.77
CA LEU A 399 18.03 -2.93 -12.01
C LEU A 399 19.05 -3.19 -10.90
N ALA A 400 18.64 -3.08 -9.63
CA ALA A 400 19.51 -3.35 -8.51
C ALA A 400 19.99 -4.81 -8.49
N GLU A 401 19.12 -5.76 -8.76
CA GLU A 401 19.47 -7.19 -8.89
C GLU A 401 20.50 -7.42 -9.99
N ALA A 402 20.28 -6.86 -11.18
CA ALA A 402 21.19 -7.01 -12.30
C ALA A 402 22.57 -6.40 -12.02
N VAL A 403 22.62 -5.20 -11.42
CA VAL A 403 23.88 -4.52 -11.04
C VAL A 403 24.64 -5.30 -9.96
N LEU A 404 23.93 -5.88 -8.99
CA LEU A 404 24.55 -6.70 -7.94
C LEU A 404 25.17 -8.00 -8.46
N LEU A 405 24.63 -8.52 -9.56
CA LEU A 405 24.98 -9.84 -10.09
C LEU A 405 25.83 -9.80 -11.36
N GLU A 406 26.01 -8.64 -12.00
CA GLU A 406 26.67 -8.52 -13.32
C GLU A 406 28.09 -9.13 -13.35
N HIS A 407 28.85 -9.01 -12.26
CA HIS A 407 30.20 -9.53 -12.14
C HIS A 407 30.28 -10.98 -11.62
N ARG A 408 29.13 -11.61 -11.39
CA ARG A 408 29.02 -12.96 -10.80
C ARG A 408 28.47 -13.99 -11.79
N VAL A 409 28.32 -13.63 -13.06
CA VAL A 409 27.81 -14.53 -14.10
C VAL A 409 28.69 -15.79 -14.17
N GLY A 410 28.03 -16.96 -14.15
CA GLY A 410 28.68 -18.27 -14.08
C GLY A 410 28.79 -18.85 -12.67
N GLU A 411 28.65 -18.03 -11.61
CA GLU A 411 28.61 -18.51 -10.22
C GLU A 411 27.33 -19.30 -9.92
N THR A 412 27.40 -20.13 -8.87
CA THR A 412 26.28 -20.94 -8.38
C THR A 412 25.81 -20.44 -7.02
N PHE A 413 24.50 -20.44 -6.81
CA PHE A 413 23.83 -19.89 -5.64
C PHE A 413 22.85 -20.90 -5.07
N ASP A 414 22.68 -20.88 -3.74
CA ASP A 414 21.57 -21.57 -3.10
C ASP A 414 20.31 -20.72 -3.22
N ALA A 415 19.23 -21.32 -3.73
CA ALA A 415 17.97 -20.64 -3.95
C ALA A 415 16.77 -21.52 -3.56
N ALA A 416 15.72 -20.89 -3.05
CA ALA A 416 14.42 -21.50 -2.83
C ALA A 416 13.57 -21.39 -4.11
N VAL A 417 12.91 -22.47 -4.52
CA VAL A 417 11.97 -22.43 -5.64
C VAL A 417 10.61 -21.92 -5.16
N LEU A 418 10.22 -20.72 -5.59
CA LEU A 418 8.97 -20.08 -5.17
C LEU A 418 7.78 -20.43 -6.06
N ASP A 419 8.02 -20.55 -7.37
CA ASP A 419 6.99 -20.89 -8.35
C ASP A 419 7.58 -21.74 -9.48
N VAL A 420 6.72 -22.53 -10.12
CA VAL A 420 7.07 -23.33 -11.29
C VAL A 420 6.11 -23.04 -12.43
N THR A 421 6.66 -22.59 -13.55
CA THR A 421 5.91 -22.47 -14.78
C THR A 421 5.90 -23.82 -15.50
N ALA A 422 4.76 -24.52 -15.46
CA ALA A 422 4.59 -25.72 -16.25
C ALA A 422 4.76 -25.40 -17.75
N PRO A 423 5.31 -26.32 -18.56
CA PRO A 423 5.24 -26.21 -20.01
C PRO A 423 3.76 -26.20 -20.40
N SER A 424 3.27 -25.08 -20.94
CA SER A 424 1.84 -24.91 -21.23
C SER A 424 1.36 -25.98 -22.19
N ASN A 425 0.23 -26.63 -21.87
CA ASN A 425 -0.55 -27.45 -22.78
C ASN A 425 -0.87 -26.65 -24.07
N GLY A 426 -0.04 -26.77 -25.10
CA GLY A 426 -0.36 -26.32 -26.47
C GLY A 426 0.42 -25.13 -27.05
N ARG A 427 1.47 -24.59 -26.41
CA ARG A 427 2.44 -23.69 -27.09
C ARG A 427 3.81 -24.35 -27.22
N PRO A 428 4.17 -24.89 -28.40
CA PRO A 428 5.48 -25.48 -28.63
C PRO A 428 6.60 -24.45 -28.37
N GLY A 429 7.57 -24.79 -27.53
CA GLY A 429 8.82 -24.02 -27.38
C GLY A 429 9.08 -23.31 -26.04
N ARG A 430 8.16 -23.32 -25.07
CA ARG A 430 8.44 -22.75 -23.73
C ARG A 430 9.21 -23.78 -22.89
N ARG A 431 10.50 -23.51 -22.64
CA ARG A 431 11.33 -24.33 -21.73
C ARG A 431 10.74 -24.33 -20.31
N PRO A 432 10.81 -25.45 -19.56
CA PRO A 432 10.42 -25.49 -18.16
C PRO A 432 11.27 -24.49 -17.35
N GLY A 433 10.69 -23.98 -16.27
CA GLY A 433 11.33 -23.02 -15.39
C GLY A 433 10.37 -22.49 -14.34
N GLY A 434 10.71 -21.35 -13.74
CA GLY A 434 9.94 -20.75 -12.67
C GLY A 434 10.66 -19.58 -12.04
N THR A 435 10.31 -19.27 -10.79
CA THR A 435 10.90 -18.20 -10.01
C THR A 435 11.66 -18.80 -8.83
N VAL A 436 12.89 -18.33 -8.63
CA VAL A 436 13.71 -18.72 -7.47
C VAL A 436 14.06 -17.47 -6.65
N ALA A 437 14.17 -17.66 -5.34
CA ALA A 437 14.65 -16.63 -4.42
C ALA A 437 16.00 -17.04 -3.83
N LEU A 438 17.00 -16.20 -4.02
CA LEU A 438 18.32 -16.37 -3.45
C LEU A 438 18.34 -15.88 -2.01
N ASP A 439 19.21 -16.51 -1.23
CA ASP A 439 19.47 -16.16 0.16
C ASP A 439 20.45 -14.97 0.30
N ASP A 440 21.39 -14.88 -0.63
CA ASP A 440 22.47 -13.88 -0.63
C ASP A 440 23.07 -13.73 -2.05
N PRO A 441 22.86 -12.59 -2.75
CA PRO A 441 21.97 -11.48 -2.37
C PRO A 441 20.48 -11.87 -2.37
N PRO A 442 19.60 -11.14 -1.65
CA PRO A 442 18.16 -11.41 -1.64
C PRO A 442 17.54 -11.00 -2.98
N VAL A 443 17.68 -11.88 -3.97
CA VAL A 443 17.27 -11.70 -5.38
C VAL A 443 16.14 -12.66 -5.70
N ARG A 444 15.10 -12.17 -6.37
CA ARG A 444 14.00 -12.98 -6.89
C ARG A 444 14.02 -12.95 -8.41
N ALA A 445 14.51 -14.03 -9.01
CA ALA A 445 14.75 -14.04 -10.44
C ALA A 445 14.18 -15.28 -11.13
N ARG A 446 14.04 -15.17 -12.45
CA ARG A 446 13.63 -16.28 -13.29
C ARG A 446 14.71 -17.36 -13.32
N CYS A 447 14.30 -18.61 -13.24
CA CYS A 447 15.18 -19.77 -13.41
C CYS A 447 14.64 -20.70 -14.49
N THR A 448 15.49 -21.14 -15.41
CA THR A 448 15.16 -22.21 -16.37
C THR A 448 15.57 -23.58 -15.85
N GLY A 449 14.92 -24.63 -16.33
CA GLY A 449 15.18 -26.02 -15.92
C GLY A 449 13.97 -26.66 -15.26
N GLU A 450 14.10 -27.93 -14.88
CA GLU A 450 13.10 -28.61 -14.05
C GLU A 450 13.34 -28.22 -12.59
N LEU A 451 12.34 -27.60 -11.96
CA LEU A 451 12.48 -27.02 -10.62
C LEU A 451 11.59 -27.77 -9.62
N PRO A 452 12.14 -28.23 -8.47
CA PRO A 452 11.34 -28.80 -7.40
C PRO A 452 10.71 -27.67 -6.55
N LEU A 453 9.41 -27.42 -6.74
CA LEU A 453 8.67 -26.37 -6.04
C LEU A 453 8.78 -26.49 -4.51
N GLY A 454 9.12 -25.39 -3.84
CA GLY A 454 9.24 -25.31 -2.38
C GLY A 454 10.55 -25.86 -1.79
N ASP A 455 11.40 -26.49 -2.61
CA ASP A 455 12.69 -26.99 -2.16
C ASP A 455 13.81 -25.97 -2.38
N ARG A 456 14.94 -26.21 -1.71
CA ARG A 456 16.18 -25.46 -1.91
C ARG A 456 17.08 -26.20 -2.90
N ILE A 457 17.56 -25.48 -3.90
CA ILE A 457 18.39 -25.99 -4.99
C ILE A 457 19.61 -25.11 -5.22
N ARG A 458 20.57 -25.65 -5.96
CA ARG A 458 21.69 -24.87 -6.49
C ARG A 458 21.39 -24.44 -7.92
N VAL A 459 21.44 -23.14 -8.16
CA VAL A 459 21.20 -22.54 -9.47
C VAL A 459 22.42 -21.77 -9.95
N ARG A 460 22.71 -21.82 -11.25
CA ARG A 460 23.82 -21.08 -11.85
C ARG A 460 23.31 -19.80 -12.49
N LEU A 461 23.96 -18.67 -12.22
CA LEU A 461 23.67 -17.40 -12.87
C LEU A 461 24.14 -17.44 -14.34
N VAL A 462 23.22 -17.18 -15.27
CA VAL A 462 23.46 -17.22 -16.72
C VAL A 462 23.54 -15.81 -17.30
N THR A 463 22.75 -14.89 -16.77
CA THR A 463 22.67 -13.52 -17.26
C THR A 463 22.38 -12.58 -16.11
N ALA A 464 23.11 -11.48 -16.05
CA ALA A 464 22.83 -10.31 -15.22
C ALA A 464 23.27 -9.09 -16.04
N ASP A 465 22.31 -8.41 -16.66
CA ASP A 465 22.54 -7.26 -17.53
C ASP A 465 21.75 -6.04 -17.03
N PRO A 466 22.44 -5.04 -16.44
CA PRO A 466 21.80 -3.80 -15.98
C PRO A 466 21.09 -3.01 -17.08
N THR A 467 21.56 -3.10 -18.34
CA THR A 467 20.99 -2.33 -19.46
C THR A 467 19.58 -2.80 -19.78
N THR A 468 19.39 -4.12 -19.79
CA THR A 468 18.10 -4.77 -20.05
C THR A 468 17.36 -5.13 -18.77
N ARG A 469 17.92 -4.81 -17.59
CA ARG A 469 17.41 -5.16 -16.26
C ARG A 469 17.05 -6.65 -16.15
N THR A 470 17.87 -7.50 -16.78
CA THR A 470 17.59 -8.93 -16.90
C THR A 470 18.52 -9.74 -16.03
N THR A 471 17.93 -10.54 -15.14
CA THR A 471 18.61 -11.55 -14.34
C THR A 471 18.01 -12.93 -14.65
N LEU A 472 18.86 -13.90 -15.01
CA LEU A 472 18.45 -15.25 -15.37
C LEU A 472 19.36 -16.30 -14.74
N PHE A 473 18.74 -17.26 -14.08
CA PHE A 473 19.38 -18.45 -13.55
C PHE A 473 19.02 -19.69 -14.36
N THR A 474 19.82 -20.74 -14.21
CA THR A 474 19.46 -22.08 -14.67
C THR A 474 19.73 -23.10 -13.59
N HIS A 475 18.78 -24.02 -13.42
CA HIS A 475 19.01 -25.29 -12.76
C HIS A 475 19.46 -26.30 -13.82
N PRO A 476 20.52 -27.08 -13.55
CA PRO A 476 20.99 -28.12 -14.46
C PRO A 476 19.99 -29.25 -14.66
#